data_AF-A0A938E280-F1
#
_entry.id   AF-A0A938E280-F1
#
_cell.length_a   1.000
_cell.length_b   1.000
_cell.length_c   1.000
_cell.angle_alpha   90.00
_cell.angle_beta   90.00
_cell.angle_gamma   90.00
#
_symmetry.space_group_name_H-M   'P 1'
#
loop_
_entity.id
_entity.type
_entity.pdbx_description
1 polymer ?
#
loop_
_entity_poly.entity_id
_entity_poly.type
_entity_poly.pdbx_seq_one_letter_code
_entity_poly.pdbx_strand_id
1 'polypeptide(L)'
;MRRAFEGAPGRAHGGIVAAAFDDVTGFVVGRLREPAFTGELTVRFVAPVPVDRALVLRARLESREHRKLLTTAETTAAGTVVARCRAIYITAAPSVFAGAPDPSGGKVGAAHGPADRALAEAVRRDPDPSRSGPGVASCVRPPCSTRRKC
;
A
#
# COMPACT_ATOMS: atom_id res chain seq x y z
N MET A 1 1.79 10.00 -11.70
CA MET A 1 0.81 11.00 -11.21
C MET A 1 0.61 12.07 -12.28
N ARG A 2 -0.57 12.66 -12.46
CA ARG A 2 -0.83 13.74 -13.45
C ARG A 2 -0.58 15.14 -12.87
N ARG A 3 -0.42 16.16 -13.71
CA ARG A 3 -0.29 17.59 -13.30
C ARG A 3 -1.38 18.13 -12.39
N ALA A 4 -2.59 17.56 -12.44
CA ALA A 4 -3.65 17.94 -11.50
C ALA A 4 -3.27 17.74 -10.02
N PHE A 5 -2.20 16.98 -9.74
CA PHE A 5 -1.66 16.70 -8.41
C PHE A 5 -0.37 17.46 -8.11
N GLU A 6 -0.05 18.49 -8.88
CA GLU A 6 1.18 19.28 -8.76
C GLU A 6 1.12 20.21 -7.54
N GLY A 7 2.16 20.19 -6.71
CA GLY A 7 2.30 21.11 -5.56
C GLY A 7 3.36 22.18 -5.80
N ALA A 8 4.39 21.84 -6.55
CA ALA A 8 5.41 22.76 -7.05
C ALA A 8 5.68 22.42 -8.53
N PRO A 9 6.20 23.34 -9.36
CA PRO A 9 6.44 23.10 -10.77
C PRO A 9 7.16 21.76 -11.07
N GLY A 10 6.49 20.88 -11.80
CA GLY A 10 6.94 19.53 -12.16
C GLY A 10 6.90 18.49 -11.04
N ARG A 11 6.42 18.82 -9.84
CA ARG A 11 6.49 17.97 -8.64
C ARG A 11 5.13 17.71 -8.01
N ALA A 12 4.89 16.46 -7.65
CA ALA A 12 3.67 16.05 -7.00
C ALA A 12 3.55 16.70 -5.61
N HIS A 13 2.35 17.14 -5.25
CA HIS A 13 2.02 17.64 -3.93
C HIS A 13 2.25 16.54 -2.90
N GLY A 14 2.93 16.87 -1.80
CA GLY A 14 3.30 15.90 -0.76
C GLY A 14 2.09 15.14 -0.21
N GLY A 15 0.97 15.83 0.01
CA GLY A 15 -0.29 15.21 0.43
C GLY A 15 -0.84 14.15 -0.53
N ILE A 16 -0.65 14.29 -1.85
CA ILE A 16 -1.09 13.26 -2.81
C ILE A 16 -0.19 12.04 -2.76
N VAL A 17 1.12 12.24 -2.54
CA VAL A 17 2.06 11.14 -2.34
C VAL A 17 1.74 10.40 -1.03
N ALA A 18 1.42 11.13 0.04
CA ALA A 18 1.00 10.55 1.30
C ALA A 18 -0.29 9.72 1.16
N ALA A 19 -1.31 10.26 0.48
CA ALA A 19 -2.54 9.52 0.18
C ALA A 19 -2.29 8.26 -0.66
N ALA A 20 -1.37 8.31 -1.63
CA ALA A 20 -0.99 7.15 -2.41
C ALA A 20 -0.26 6.09 -1.57
N PHE A 21 0.56 6.51 -0.59
CA PHE A 21 1.16 5.57 0.36
C PHE A 21 0.10 4.91 1.24
N ASP A 22 -0.82 5.69 1.82
CA ASP A 22 -1.89 5.18 2.66
C ASP A 22 -2.77 4.15 1.93
N ASP A 23 -3.15 4.39 0.67
CA ASP A 23 -3.91 3.44 -0.16
C ASP A 23 -3.15 2.11 -0.34
N VAL A 24 -1.84 2.19 -0.64
CA VAL A 24 -1.02 0.99 -0.92
C VAL A 24 -0.68 0.21 0.35
N THR A 25 -0.36 0.88 1.45
CA THR A 25 -0.13 0.20 2.74
C THR A 25 -1.42 -0.35 3.32
N GLY A 26 -2.54 0.36 3.16
CA GLY A 26 -3.87 -0.07 3.57
C GLY A 26 -4.33 -1.30 2.80
N PHE A 27 -4.03 -1.37 1.50
CA PHE A 27 -4.27 -2.56 0.69
C PHE A 27 -3.55 -3.80 1.23
N VAL A 28 -2.29 -3.65 1.65
CA VAL A 28 -1.52 -4.76 2.26
C VAL A 28 -2.20 -5.25 3.54
N VAL A 29 -2.65 -4.32 4.41
CA VAL A 29 -3.37 -4.66 5.64
C VAL A 29 -4.73 -5.30 5.34
N GLY A 30 -5.47 -4.81 4.35
CA GLY A 30 -6.77 -5.35 3.95
C GLY A 30 -6.73 -6.83 3.54
N ARG A 31 -5.56 -7.34 3.11
CA ARG A 31 -5.39 -8.77 2.81
C ARG A 31 -5.46 -9.67 4.04
N LEU A 32 -5.31 -9.12 5.24
CA LEU A 32 -5.45 -9.87 6.49
C LEU A 32 -6.91 -10.18 6.86
N ARG A 33 -7.88 -9.58 6.16
CA ARG A 33 -9.33 -9.73 6.44
C ARG A 33 -9.71 -9.38 7.90
N GLU A 34 -8.91 -8.53 8.54
CA GLU A 34 -9.16 -7.97 9.87
C GLU A 34 -9.43 -6.48 9.70
N PRO A 35 -10.55 -5.94 10.23
CA PRO A 35 -10.83 -4.52 10.14
C PRO A 35 -9.74 -3.70 10.83
N ALA A 36 -9.19 -2.72 10.11
CA ALA A 36 -8.15 -1.84 10.62
C ALA A 36 -8.25 -0.45 9.99
N PHE A 37 -7.75 0.56 10.71
CA PHE A 37 -7.67 1.94 10.22
C PHE A 37 -6.26 2.51 10.44
N THR A 38 -5.90 3.53 9.67
CA THR A 38 -4.58 4.19 9.77
C THR A 38 -4.49 4.93 11.09
N GLY A 39 -3.52 4.56 11.94
CA GLY A 39 -3.21 5.23 13.20
C GLY A 39 -2.06 6.24 13.08
N GLU A 40 -1.03 5.89 12.32
CA GLU A 40 0.11 6.77 12.02
C GLU A 40 0.55 6.57 10.58
N LEU A 41 0.87 7.67 9.89
CA LEU A 41 1.48 7.66 8.57
C LEU A 41 2.67 8.63 8.54
N THR A 42 3.88 8.09 8.50
CA THR A 42 5.11 8.87 8.40
C THR A 42 5.67 8.75 6.99
N VAL A 43 5.79 9.88 6.27
CA VAL A 43 6.33 9.92 4.91
C VAL A 43 7.61 10.74 4.89
N ARG A 44 8.68 10.16 4.35
CA ARG A 44 9.96 10.83 4.12
C ARG A 44 10.16 11.04 2.61
N PHE A 45 10.20 12.30 2.19
CA PHE A 45 10.56 12.68 0.83
C PHE A 45 12.08 12.70 0.68
N VAL A 46 12.62 11.80 -0.12
CA VAL A 46 14.07 11.64 -0.34
C VAL A 46 14.53 12.50 -1.52
N ALA A 47 13.68 12.63 -2.54
CA ALA A 47 13.92 13.46 -3.71
C ALA A 47 12.57 14.00 -4.26
N PRO A 48 12.59 15.02 -5.12
CA PRO A 48 11.34 15.61 -5.62
C PRO A 48 10.56 14.63 -6.51
N VAL A 49 9.32 14.30 -6.12
CA VAL A 49 8.48 13.31 -6.80
C VAL A 49 7.92 13.89 -8.11
N PRO A 50 8.24 13.34 -9.29
CA PRO A 50 7.81 13.92 -10.56
C PRO A 50 6.32 13.68 -10.87
N VAL A 51 5.66 14.67 -11.47
CA VAL A 51 4.38 14.48 -12.18
C VAL A 51 4.64 14.06 -13.64
N ASP A 52 3.60 13.56 -14.30
CA ASP A 52 3.57 13.01 -15.67
C ASP A 52 4.60 11.90 -15.93
N ARG A 53 5.09 11.27 -14.87
CA ARG A 53 5.96 10.10 -14.91
C ARG A 53 5.31 8.95 -14.14
N ALA A 54 5.64 7.74 -14.57
CA ALA A 54 5.28 6.53 -13.87
C ALA A 54 6.04 6.47 -12.54
N LEU A 55 5.31 6.18 -11.47
CA LEU A 55 5.85 5.91 -10.15
C LEU A 55 5.55 4.46 -9.81
N VAL A 56 6.50 3.77 -9.18
CA VAL A 56 6.31 2.40 -8.70
C VAL A 56 6.31 2.41 -7.18
N LEU A 57 5.17 2.05 -6.60
CA LEU A 57 5.01 1.93 -5.15
C LEU A 57 5.12 0.46 -4.75
N ARG A 58 5.84 0.19 -3.66
CA ARG A 58 5.98 -1.14 -3.07
C ARG A 58 5.76 -1.02 -1.58
N ALA A 59 4.91 -1.89 -1.03
CA ALA A 59 4.63 -1.93 0.39
C ALA A 59 4.66 -3.37 0.90
N ARG A 60 4.93 -3.53 2.19
CA ARG A 60 4.91 -4.81 2.88
C ARG A 60 4.50 -4.64 4.35
N LEU A 61 3.94 -5.69 4.91
CA LEU A 61 3.72 -5.82 6.35
C LEU A 61 5.05 -6.23 6.99
N GLU A 62 5.53 -5.44 7.96
CA GLU A 62 6.76 -5.74 8.70
C GLU A 62 6.48 -6.64 9.89
N SER A 63 5.51 -6.25 10.71
CA SER A 63 5.29 -6.85 12.01
C SER A 63 3.91 -6.53 12.55
N ARG A 64 3.52 -7.28 13.57
CA ARG A 64 2.31 -7.05 14.37
C ARG A 64 2.70 -6.99 15.84
N GLU A 65 2.18 -5.99 16.53
CA GLU A 65 2.30 -5.86 17.98
C GLU A 65 0.90 -5.58 18.54
N HIS A 66 0.29 -6.61 19.15
CA HIS A 66 -1.10 -6.55 19.61
C HIS A 66 -2.08 -6.16 18.49
N ARG A 67 -2.67 -4.96 18.58
CA ARG A 67 -3.56 -4.37 17.58
C ARG A 67 -2.84 -3.48 16.56
N LYS A 68 -1.52 -3.28 16.69
CA LYS A 68 -0.74 -2.45 15.79
C LYS A 68 -0.17 -3.32 14.67
N LEU A 69 -0.44 -2.95 13.43
CA LEU A 69 0.14 -3.55 12.23
C LEU A 69 1.11 -2.55 11.62
N LEU A 70 2.39 -2.88 11.63
CA LEU A 70 3.44 -2.04 11.08
C LEU A 70 3.66 -2.39 9.61
N THR A 71 3.60 -1.39 8.75
CA THR A 71 3.91 -1.53 7.31
C THR A 71 5.00 -0.54 6.92
N THR A 72 5.79 -0.92 5.92
CA THR A 72 6.70 0.00 5.23
C THR A 72 6.38 0.04 3.75
N ALA A 73 6.70 1.18 3.14
CA ALA A 73 6.60 1.33 1.70
C ALA A 73 7.68 2.28 1.15
N GLU A 74 7.93 2.15 -0.14
CA GLU A 74 8.75 3.08 -0.90
C GLU A 74 8.14 3.34 -2.27
N THR A 75 8.43 4.51 -2.82
CA THR A 75 8.07 4.85 -4.19
C THR A 75 9.33 5.20 -4.98
N THR A 76 9.44 4.64 -6.18
CA THR A 76 10.52 4.94 -7.12
C THR A 76 10.02 5.69 -8.35
N ALA A 77 10.90 6.51 -8.91
CA ALA A 77 10.74 7.14 -10.21
C ALA A 77 11.97 6.79 -11.06
N ALA A 78 11.76 6.15 -12.22
CA ALA A 78 12.85 5.66 -13.07
C ALA A 78 13.91 4.81 -12.32
N GLY A 79 13.46 4.00 -11.35
CA GLY A 79 14.33 3.13 -10.55
C GLY A 79 14.97 3.78 -9.32
N THR A 80 14.87 5.11 -9.15
CA THR A 80 15.40 5.81 -7.98
C THR A 80 14.32 6.00 -6.91
N VAL A 81 14.61 5.70 -5.65
CA VAL A 81 13.70 5.97 -4.53
C VAL A 81 13.55 7.48 -4.33
N VAL A 82 12.32 7.98 -4.43
CA VAL A 82 12.01 9.41 -4.27
C VAL A 82 11.24 9.70 -2.98
N ALA A 83 10.53 8.71 -2.41
CA ALA A 83 9.96 8.81 -1.08
C ALA A 83 9.83 7.44 -0.41
N ARG A 84 9.80 7.45 0.92
CA ARG A 84 9.60 6.27 1.78
C ARG A 84 8.47 6.54 2.76
N CYS A 85 7.82 5.49 3.22
CA CYS A 85 6.74 5.56 4.18
C CYS A 85 6.85 4.45 5.23
N ARG A 86 6.48 4.80 6.46
CA ARG A 86 6.17 3.87 7.54
C ARG A 86 4.75 4.16 8.01
N ALA A 87 3.91 3.14 8.11
CA ALA A 87 2.54 3.31 8.59
C ALA A 87 2.20 2.29 9.68
N ILE A 88 1.45 2.74 10.67
CA ILE A 88 0.86 1.90 11.72
C ILE A 88 -0.64 1.87 11.50
N TYR A 89 -1.19 0.67 11.30
CA TYR A 89 -2.63 0.43 11.30
C TYR A 89 -3.07 -0.12 12.65
N ILE A 90 -4.26 0.26 13.10
CA ILE A 90 -4.86 -0.21 14.35
C ILE A 90 -6.02 -1.13 14.02
N THR A 91 -5.95 -2.38 14.47
CA THR A 91 -7.06 -3.33 14.30
C THR A 91 -8.19 -3.00 15.27
N ALA A 92 -9.42 -3.21 14.80
CA ALA A 92 -10.62 -2.92 15.56
C ALA A 92 -11.64 -4.05 15.39
N ALA A 93 -12.51 -4.16 16.40
CA ALA A 93 -13.62 -5.10 16.34
C ALA A 93 -14.53 -4.76 15.15
N PRO A 94 -15.13 -5.76 14.48
CA PRO A 94 -16.06 -5.53 13.39
C PRO A 94 -17.22 -4.58 13.75
N SER A 95 -17.63 -4.56 15.01
CA SER A 95 -18.65 -3.64 15.54
C SER A 95 -18.28 -2.15 15.38
N VAL A 96 -16.99 -1.82 15.35
CA VAL A 96 -16.50 -0.45 15.10
C VAL A 96 -16.80 -0.01 13.66
N PHE A 97 -16.89 -0.97 12.74
CA PHE A 97 -17.21 -0.74 11.33
C PHE A 97 -18.65 -1.17 10.98
N ALA A 98 -19.48 -1.53 11.97
CA ALA A 98 -20.86 -1.93 11.72
C ALA A 98 -21.64 -0.74 11.14
N GLY A 99 -22.04 -0.86 9.86
CA GLY A 99 -22.68 0.20 9.08
C GLY A 99 -21.84 0.69 7.89
N ALA A 100 -20.54 0.38 7.86
CA ALA A 100 -19.72 0.57 6.66
C ALA A 100 -19.91 -0.61 5.70
N PRO A 101 -20.07 -0.38 4.38
CA PRO A 101 -20.08 -1.46 3.40
C PRO A 101 -18.78 -2.27 3.50
N ASP A 102 -18.88 -3.60 3.33
CA ASP A 102 -17.73 -4.51 3.35
C ASP A 102 -16.63 -4.01 2.40
N PRO A 103 -15.43 -3.67 2.91
CA PRO A 103 -14.34 -3.13 2.10
C PRO A 103 -13.77 -4.15 1.10
N SER A 104 -14.15 -5.42 1.19
CA SER A 104 -13.60 -6.50 0.36
C SER A 104 -14.48 -6.92 -0.82
N GLY A 105 -15.74 -6.47 -0.92
CA GLY A 105 -16.61 -6.68 -2.10
C GLY A 105 -16.73 -8.13 -2.58
N GLY A 106 -16.40 -9.11 -1.74
CA GLY A 106 -16.19 -10.50 -2.13
C GLY A 106 -16.81 -11.42 -1.10
N LYS A 107 -17.84 -12.17 -1.52
CA LYS A 107 -18.58 -13.13 -0.69
C LYS A 107 -17.63 -13.95 0.19
N VAL A 108 -17.91 -13.95 1.50
CA VAL A 108 -17.20 -14.79 2.48
C VAL A 108 -17.55 -16.26 2.21
N GLY A 109 -16.72 -16.90 1.37
CA GLY A 109 -16.73 -18.33 1.11
C GLY A 109 -15.56 -19.00 1.84
N ALA A 110 -15.87 -20.13 2.45
CA ALA A 110 -15.08 -20.98 3.35
C ALA A 110 -13.56 -21.12 3.14
N ALA A 111 -12.87 -21.17 4.29
CA ALA A 111 -11.69 -21.95 4.69
C ALA A 111 -10.55 -22.27 3.68
N HIS A 112 -9.35 -21.82 4.10
CA HIS A 112 -8.04 -22.47 4.05
C HIS A 112 -7.61 -23.20 2.76
N GLY A 113 -6.73 -22.56 2.01
CA GLY A 113 -5.85 -23.21 1.04
C GLY A 113 -4.38 -23.20 1.50
N PRO A 114 -3.55 -24.14 1.03
CA PRO A 114 -2.12 -24.27 1.39
C PRO A 114 -1.26 -23.03 1.06
N ALA A 115 -1.77 -22.07 0.28
CA ALA A 115 -1.10 -20.83 -0.07
C ALA A 115 -1.01 -19.82 1.09
N ASP A 116 -1.97 -19.81 2.03
CA ASP A 116 -1.99 -18.86 3.16
C ASP A 116 -0.92 -19.19 4.21
N ARG A 117 -0.62 -20.49 4.38
CA ARG A 117 0.49 -20.94 5.24
C ARG A 117 1.85 -20.63 4.62
N ALA A 118 1.97 -20.81 3.30
CA ALA A 118 3.18 -20.47 2.55
C ALA A 118 3.50 -18.96 2.56
N LEU A 119 2.48 -18.09 2.55
CA LEU A 119 2.68 -16.63 2.62
C LEU A 119 3.08 -16.18 4.04
N ALA A 120 2.47 -16.75 5.09
CA ALA A 120 2.87 -16.48 6.47
C ALA A 120 4.28 -16.99 6.81
N GLU A 121 4.75 -18.01 6.10
CA GLU A 121 6.10 -18.58 6.22
C GLU A 121 7.13 -17.86 5.32
N ALA A 122 6.73 -17.39 4.14
CA ALA A 122 7.55 -16.54 3.27
C ALA A 122 7.81 -15.16 3.87
N VAL A 123 6.86 -14.58 4.62
CA VAL A 123 7.05 -13.32 5.37
C VAL A 123 8.12 -13.44 6.46
N ARG A 124 8.39 -14.65 6.98
CA ARG A 124 9.43 -14.89 8.00
C ARG A 124 10.82 -15.14 7.43
N ARG A 125 10.94 -15.38 6.12
CA ARG A 125 12.18 -15.81 5.48
C ARG A 125 12.53 -14.91 4.31
N ASP A 126 12.92 -13.67 4.60
CA ASP A 126 14.01 -13.06 3.83
C ASP A 126 14.77 -11.98 4.63
N PRO A 127 16.01 -12.27 5.07
CA PRO A 127 16.98 -11.29 5.54
C PRO A 127 17.81 -10.83 4.33
N ASP A 128 17.50 -9.67 3.74
CA ASP A 128 18.13 -9.18 2.49
C ASP A 128 19.64 -9.47 2.40
N PRO A 129 20.09 -10.15 1.33
CA PRO A 129 21.49 -10.08 0.94
C PRO A 129 21.58 -9.87 -0.58
N SER A 130 21.13 -8.73 -1.09
CA SER A 130 21.32 -8.30 -2.49
C SER A 130 20.72 -9.22 -3.58
N ARG A 131 19.54 -8.84 -4.09
CA ARG A 131 18.89 -9.25 -5.37
C ARG A 131 18.22 -10.64 -5.47
N SER A 132 17.03 -10.58 -6.09
CA SER A 132 16.43 -11.53 -7.06
C SER A 132 15.33 -12.55 -6.67
N GLY A 133 14.24 -12.08 -6.03
CA GLY A 133 12.81 -12.42 -6.30
C GLY A 133 12.26 -13.87 -6.16
N PRO A 134 10.94 -14.10 -6.35
CA PRO A 134 9.82 -13.16 -6.43
C PRO A 134 8.83 -13.30 -5.25
N GLY A 135 8.40 -12.16 -4.69
CA GLY A 135 7.32 -12.03 -3.70
C GLY A 135 6.84 -10.59 -3.61
N VAL A 136 6.71 -9.93 -4.77
CA VAL A 136 6.40 -8.50 -4.87
C VAL A 136 4.96 -8.33 -5.30
N ALA A 137 4.11 -7.76 -4.45
CA ALA A 137 2.88 -7.15 -4.92
C ALA A 137 3.21 -5.81 -5.58
N SER A 138 3.39 -5.81 -6.91
CA SER A 138 3.43 -4.58 -7.69
C SER A 138 2.01 -4.30 -8.18
N CYS A 139 1.34 -3.31 -7.58
CA CYS A 139 0.11 -2.76 -8.15
C CYS A 139 0.48 -1.70 -9.19
N VAL A 140 0.55 -2.10 -10.45
CA VAL A 140 0.47 -1.17 -11.58
C VAL A 140 -1.02 -1.01 -11.91
N ARG A 141 -1.66 0.09 -11.49
CA ARG A 141 -3.02 0.39 -11.97
C ARG A 141 -2.95 0.69 -13.47
N PRO A 142 -3.71 0.00 -14.34
CA PRO A 142 -3.81 0.39 -15.74
C PRO A 142 -4.46 1.77 -15.87
N PRO A 143 -4.17 2.53 -16.95
CA PRO A 143 -4.88 3.78 -17.21
C PRO A 143 -6.37 3.50 -17.38
N CYS A 144 -7.19 4.17 -16.57
CA CYS A 144 -8.65 4.14 -16.65
C CYS A 144 -9.11 4.43 -18.09
N SER A 145 -9.68 3.42 -18.75
CA SER A 145 -10.13 3.46 -20.14
C SER A 145 -11.64 3.72 -20.25
N THR A 146 -12.16 4.71 -19.51
CA THR A 146 -13.51 5.23 -19.79
C THR A 146 -13.42 6.62 -20.37
N ARG A 147 -13.13 6.66 -21.67
CA ARG A 147 -13.60 7.71 -22.57
C ARG A 147 -15.10 7.48 -22.76
N ARG A 148 -15.94 8.04 -21.90
CA ARG A 148 -17.36 8.22 -22.21
C ARG A 148 -17.61 9.71 -22.43
N LYS A 149 -17.94 10.03 -23.67
CA LYS A 149 -18.53 11.29 -24.12
C LYS A 149 -19.82 11.52 -23.33
N CYS A 150 -19.95 12.69 -22.73
CA CYS A 150 -21.10 13.61 -22.69
C CYS A 150 -20.71 14.75 -21.76
#